data_AF-A0A6I8RRB0-F1
#
_entry.id   AF-A0A6I8RRB0-F1
#
_cell.length_a   1.000
_cell.length_b   1.000
_cell.length_c   1.000
_cell.angle_alpha   90.00
_cell.angle_beta   90.00
_cell.angle_gamma   90.00
#
_symmetry.space_group_name_H-M   'P 1'
#
loop_
_entity.id
_entity.type
_entity.pdbx_description
1 polymer ?
#
loop_
_entity_poly.entity_id
_entity_poly.type
_entity_poly.pdbx_seq_one_letter_code
_entity_poly.pdbx_strand_id
1 'polypeptide(L)'
;ISTYPKVSVKHFFPFITVLLLACMFASSKKNRKNKQHAPHIDCDIKAGKIVNPEFLAKCPAGCQDGKHRVYGTDIYASFSSICTAAIHSGVIDNNGGKIFIRKVAGQSGYKGSYSNGIRSLSLPRWKESFVIAGKGKKGVSYPSVLEYVEVRVETVQRIIPTPSITTTSATTTPTTTTPEPTTTSTTPEPTTTTPKPTTTLLITSSPTTTTTTDTKVRPPLVRTRDTGQYCKIDLVFLIDGSWSIGKRRFKIQKFFLNEMAEALDVGLSGPLMGVVQYGDDPSTEFGLGAHFNVGDLKNAIEKIPQKGGHSNVGKALSYVNKNYFSDSSGNRGSAPNVAVVLVDGWPTDKVEEASRLARESGINIFFVTIEGADDNERSSVVEPNFVDKAVCRTNGHFSINVPSWFGLHKVVNPLVNRMCDIDKLVCSKTCLNAADIGFVIDGSSSVGTGNFRTVLQFIANITNEFEISDTDTRIGAVQYTYEQRLEFGFDKYSTKQDVMNAIMRIGYWSGGTSTGAAITYASEQLFSKSKPNKRKILIVITDGRSYDDVRAPAAAVHRNGVIAYAVGIAWAAQDELESIATDPDKDHSFFVEDFDSLYKFVGKIFQNICTEYNSQPRN
;
A
#
# COMPACT_ATOMS: atom_id res chain seq x y z
N ILE A 1 75.79 23.21 52.86
CA ILE A 1 75.17 22.27 53.82
C ILE A 1 73.95 21.68 53.11
N SER A 2 74.00 20.55 52.39
CA SER A 2 74.33 19.16 52.82
C SER A 2 73.21 18.58 53.71
N THR A 3 72.58 17.41 53.46
CA THR A 3 72.87 16.34 52.46
C THR A 3 71.60 15.50 52.16
N TYR A 4 71.55 14.79 51.01
CA TYR A 4 70.65 13.64 50.73
C TYR A 4 71.23 12.34 51.38
N PRO A 5 70.49 11.20 51.62
CA PRO A 5 69.63 10.39 50.70
C PRO A 5 68.20 10.11 51.25
N LYS A 6 67.18 9.50 50.58
CA LYS A 6 67.01 8.22 49.80
C LYS A 6 67.15 6.94 50.68
N VAL A 7 66.41 5.82 50.54
CA VAL A 7 65.25 5.46 49.65
C VAL A 7 64.41 4.28 50.23
N SER A 8 63.24 4.03 49.61
CA SER A 8 62.33 2.85 49.62
C SER A 8 62.94 1.45 49.94
N VAL A 9 62.17 0.42 50.33
CA VAL A 9 61.45 -0.49 49.40
C VAL A 9 60.42 -1.38 50.13
N LYS A 10 59.19 -1.41 49.57
CA LYS A 10 58.24 -2.53 49.26
C LYS A 10 58.43 -3.90 49.96
N HIS A 11 57.41 -4.75 50.19
CA HIS A 11 56.03 -4.89 49.66
C HIS A 11 55.06 -5.21 50.86
N PHE A 12 53.81 -5.72 50.78
CA PHE A 12 52.95 -6.32 49.72
C PHE A 12 51.47 -5.89 49.91
N PHE A 13 50.51 -6.77 49.57
CA PHE A 13 49.04 -6.71 49.67
C PHE A 13 48.52 -8.16 49.80
N PRO A 14 47.23 -8.45 50.08
CA PRO A 14 46.12 -7.58 50.50
C PRO A 14 45.44 -8.06 51.83
N PHE A 15 44.44 -7.33 52.34
CA PHE A 15 43.06 -7.83 52.57
C PHE A 15 42.15 -6.70 53.14
N ILE A 16 40.86 -6.74 52.74
CA ILE A 16 39.67 -6.01 53.23
C ILE A 16 39.87 -4.84 54.23
N THR A 17 39.48 -3.63 53.82
CA THR A 17 38.74 -2.67 54.69
C THR A 17 38.13 -1.53 53.86
N VAL A 18 36.80 -1.51 53.73
CA VAL A 18 36.06 -0.38 53.10
C VAL A 18 34.79 -0.09 53.91
N LEU A 19 34.89 0.82 54.88
CA LEU A 19 33.77 1.66 55.32
C LEU A 19 34.30 2.87 56.11
N LEU A 20 33.47 3.93 56.20
CA LEU A 20 33.61 5.06 57.13
C LEU A 20 34.86 5.95 57.02
N LEU A 21 34.90 6.79 55.98
CA LEU A 21 35.21 8.22 56.19
C LEU A 21 34.59 9.09 55.08
N ALA A 22 33.45 9.75 55.37
CA ALA A 22 32.75 10.58 54.39
C ALA A 22 31.88 11.67 55.03
N CYS A 23 32.44 12.86 55.25
CA CYS A 23 31.68 14.11 55.31
C CYS A 23 32.59 15.34 55.12
N MET A 24 31.98 16.50 54.85
CA MET A 24 32.62 17.83 54.75
C MET A 24 33.69 18.03 53.65
N PHE A 25 33.29 18.05 52.37
CA PHE A 25 33.82 19.01 51.38
C PHE A 25 32.91 19.09 50.12
N ALA A 26 32.09 20.15 50.01
CA ALA A 26 31.27 20.39 48.82
C ALA A 26 30.93 21.88 48.66
N SER A 27 31.77 22.65 47.94
CA SER A 27 31.49 24.04 47.60
C SER A 27 30.91 24.20 46.20
N SER A 28 29.83 24.98 46.08
CA SER A 28 29.30 25.63 44.88
C SER A 28 29.32 24.85 43.55
N LYS A 29 28.27 24.06 43.29
CA LYS A 29 27.82 23.74 41.93
C LYS A 29 26.62 24.61 41.56
N LYS A 30 26.79 25.54 40.60
CA LYS A 30 25.68 26.25 39.95
C LYS A 30 24.77 25.23 39.26
N ASN A 31 23.54 25.05 39.76
CA ASN A 31 22.58 24.10 39.18
C ASN A 31 22.24 24.46 37.73
N ARG A 32 22.76 23.68 36.77
CA ARG A 32 22.27 23.67 35.38
C ARG A 32 20.82 23.18 35.41
N LYS A 33 19.87 24.09 35.18
CA LYS A 33 18.46 23.71 34.94
C LYS A 33 18.42 22.81 33.70
N ASN A 34 17.89 21.59 33.84
CA ASN A 34 17.64 20.71 32.70
C ASN A 34 16.72 21.43 31.70
N LYS A 35 17.24 21.73 30.51
CA LYS A 35 16.44 22.30 29.42
C LYS A 35 15.53 21.22 28.86
N GLN A 36 14.24 21.33 29.16
CA GLN A 36 13.20 20.44 28.68
C GLN A 36 13.26 20.31 27.14
N HIS A 37 13.36 19.07 26.66
CA HIS A 37 13.26 18.78 25.23
C HIS A 37 11.84 19.12 24.75
N ALA A 38 11.71 19.55 23.50
CA ALA A 38 10.42 19.78 22.87
C ALA A 38 10.56 19.23 21.44
N PRO A 39 9.86 18.14 21.09
CA PRO A 39 9.93 17.52 19.78
C PRO A 39 9.64 18.51 18.65
N HIS A 40 10.31 18.32 17.53
CA HIS A 40 9.95 19.00 16.28
C HIS A 40 8.63 18.44 15.74
N ILE A 41 7.82 19.31 15.13
CA ILE A 41 6.60 18.97 14.38
C ILE A 41 6.57 19.79 13.09
N ASP A 42 5.98 19.25 12.04
CA ASP A 42 5.85 19.93 10.75
C ASP A 42 4.60 20.82 10.69
N CYS A 43 4.54 21.73 9.70
CA CYS A 43 3.50 22.76 9.60
C CYS A 43 2.08 22.21 9.38
N ASP A 44 1.94 20.98 8.88
CA ASP A 44 0.67 20.32 8.61
C ASP A 44 0.09 19.58 9.83
N ILE A 45 0.89 19.33 10.86
CA ILE A 45 0.49 18.55 12.03
C ILE A 45 -0.69 19.22 12.77
N LYS A 46 -1.81 18.50 12.80
CA LYS A 46 -3.06 18.90 13.47
C LYS A 46 -3.09 18.43 14.92
N ALA A 47 -3.66 19.23 15.83
CA ALA A 47 -3.72 18.87 17.26
C ALA A 47 -4.47 17.56 17.52
N GLY A 48 -5.48 17.24 16.71
CA GLY A 48 -6.25 15.99 16.79
C GLY A 48 -5.46 14.74 16.39
N LYS A 49 -4.26 14.88 15.78
CA LYS A 49 -3.38 13.75 15.44
C LYS A 49 -2.41 13.37 16.56
N ILE A 50 -2.35 14.12 17.67
CA ILE A 50 -1.51 13.81 18.84
C ILE A 50 -2.41 13.34 19.99
N VAL A 51 -2.07 12.25 20.66
CA VAL A 51 -2.82 11.67 21.78
C VAL A 51 -2.66 12.52 23.06
N ASN A 52 -1.46 13.07 23.28
CA ASN A 52 -1.10 13.71 24.55
C ASN A 52 -1.97 14.97 24.83
N PRO A 53 -2.56 15.10 26.05
CA PRO A 53 -3.49 16.21 26.36
C PRO A 53 -2.78 17.53 26.67
N GLU A 54 -1.55 17.50 27.18
CA GLU A 54 -0.67 18.67 27.37
C GLU A 54 0.75 18.31 26.92
N PHE A 55 1.33 19.09 26.01
CA PHE A 55 2.66 18.81 25.47
C PHE A 55 3.41 20.07 25.02
N LEU A 56 4.74 19.94 24.87
CA LEU A 56 5.60 20.93 24.23
C LEU A 56 5.95 20.47 22.82
N ALA A 57 5.95 21.39 21.87
CA ALA A 57 6.42 21.15 20.51
C ALA A 57 7.31 22.30 20.02
N LYS A 58 8.00 22.10 18.89
CA LYS A 58 8.79 23.12 18.21
C LYS A 58 8.44 23.15 16.72
N CYS A 59 7.83 24.25 16.29
CA CYS A 59 7.50 24.51 14.90
C CYS A 59 8.71 25.04 14.11
N PRO A 60 8.84 24.71 12.82
CA PRO A 60 9.78 25.33 11.90
C PRO A 60 9.31 26.74 11.50
N ALA A 61 10.15 27.44 10.74
CA ALA A 61 9.77 28.66 10.03
C ALA A 61 8.89 28.32 8.80
N GLY A 62 8.12 29.30 8.32
CA GLY A 62 7.41 29.22 7.03
C GLY A 62 5.97 28.71 7.07
N CYS A 63 5.40 28.36 8.23
CA CYS A 63 4.04 27.82 8.35
C CYS A 63 2.88 28.83 8.06
N GLN A 64 3.17 29.95 7.40
CA GLN A 64 2.22 31.02 7.04
C GLN A 64 1.71 30.93 5.58
N ASP A 65 2.13 29.93 4.80
CA ASP A 65 1.90 29.83 3.35
C ASP A 65 0.44 29.60 2.88
N GLY A 66 -0.54 29.67 3.77
CA GLY A 66 -1.97 29.54 3.48
C GLY A 66 -2.47 28.11 3.20
N LYS A 67 -1.58 27.12 3.01
CA LYS A 67 -1.99 25.73 2.75
C LYS A 67 -2.61 25.06 3.99
N HIS A 68 -2.13 25.44 5.16
CA HIS A 68 -2.50 24.83 6.44
C HIS A 68 -3.68 25.57 7.09
N ARG A 69 -4.89 25.02 6.96
CA ARG A 69 -6.11 25.64 7.50
C ARG A 69 -6.13 25.67 9.05
N VAL A 70 -6.65 26.77 9.59
CA VAL A 70 -6.88 27.01 11.03
C VAL A 70 -8.34 27.36 11.24
N TYR A 71 -8.96 26.82 12.29
CA TYR A 71 -10.38 26.99 12.59
C TYR A 71 -10.58 27.48 14.03
N GLY A 72 -11.25 28.63 14.19
CA GLY A 72 -11.44 29.30 15.48
C GLY A 72 -10.42 30.40 15.80
N THR A 73 -10.57 30.98 16.98
CA THR A 73 -9.76 32.10 17.51
C THR A 73 -9.59 31.88 19.00
N ASP A 74 -8.35 32.00 19.51
CA ASP A 74 -7.87 31.67 20.87
C ASP A 74 -8.04 30.20 21.29
N ILE A 75 -9.24 29.65 21.11
CA ILE A 75 -9.57 28.23 21.22
C ILE A 75 -9.79 27.71 19.79
N TYR A 76 -8.93 26.79 19.36
CA TYR A 76 -8.90 26.26 18.01
C TYR A 76 -9.49 24.86 17.96
N ALA A 77 -10.28 24.53 16.92
CA ALA A 77 -10.76 23.17 16.71
C ALA A 77 -9.57 22.24 16.42
N SER A 78 -9.53 21.02 16.97
CA SER A 78 -8.34 20.15 16.87
C SER A 78 -7.97 19.69 15.46
N PHE A 79 -8.86 19.92 14.48
CA PHE A 79 -8.61 19.79 13.05
C PHE A 79 -7.68 20.88 12.46
N SER A 80 -7.33 21.92 13.22
CA SER A 80 -6.41 23.00 12.80
C SER A 80 -4.95 22.56 12.88
N SER A 81 -4.10 23.09 11.98
CA SER A 81 -2.64 23.04 12.14
C SER A 81 -2.23 23.69 13.47
N ILE A 82 -1.34 23.03 14.22
CA ILE A 82 -0.81 23.55 15.48
C ILE A 82 0.06 24.79 15.21
N CYS A 83 0.96 24.72 14.23
CA CYS A 83 1.94 25.77 13.99
C CYS A 83 1.31 27.02 13.37
N THR A 84 0.41 26.87 12.41
CA THR A 84 -0.28 28.01 11.80
C THR A 84 -1.26 28.65 12.79
N ALA A 85 -1.87 27.89 13.70
CA ALA A 85 -2.65 28.45 14.81
C ALA A 85 -1.76 29.17 15.85
N ALA A 86 -0.54 28.69 16.09
CA ALA A 86 0.42 29.35 16.97
C ALA A 86 0.89 30.71 16.41
N ILE A 87 1.05 30.82 15.09
CA ILE A 87 1.27 32.10 14.40
C ILE A 87 0.02 32.99 14.52
N HIS A 88 -1.18 32.48 14.19
CA HIS A 88 -2.44 33.23 14.29
C HIS A 88 -2.66 33.84 15.69
N SER A 89 -2.37 33.08 16.75
CA SER A 89 -2.44 33.52 18.15
C SER A 89 -1.32 34.47 18.61
N GLY A 90 -0.30 34.73 17.77
CA GLY A 90 0.84 35.59 18.11
C GLY A 90 1.78 34.99 19.16
N VAL A 91 1.69 33.68 19.43
CA VAL A 91 2.55 32.97 20.37
C VAL A 91 3.95 32.73 19.78
N ILE A 92 4.03 32.62 18.45
CA ILE A 92 5.26 32.62 17.64
C ILE A 92 5.03 33.49 16.40
N ASP A 93 6.11 33.87 15.73
CA ASP A 93 6.07 34.45 14.39
C ASP A 93 6.36 33.38 13.32
N ASN A 94 6.48 33.80 12.05
CA ASN A 94 6.78 32.91 10.94
C ASN A 94 8.25 32.39 10.93
N ASN A 95 9.10 32.76 11.89
CA ASN A 95 10.42 32.14 12.10
C ASN A 95 10.31 30.82 12.89
N GLY A 96 9.11 30.47 13.38
CA GLY A 96 8.87 29.28 14.17
C GLY A 96 9.26 29.46 15.64
N GLY A 97 9.17 28.39 16.43
CA GLY A 97 9.49 28.48 17.86
C GLY A 97 9.00 27.32 18.70
N LYS A 98 9.34 27.36 19.99
CA LYS A 98 8.81 26.42 21.00
C LYS A 98 7.45 26.90 21.50
N ILE A 99 6.50 25.98 21.54
CA ILE A 99 5.11 26.23 21.95
C ILE A 99 4.65 25.16 22.95
N PHE A 100 3.68 25.54 23.78
CA PHE A 100 2.94 24.65 24.67
C PHE A 100 1.50 24.52 24.17
N ILE A 101 1.04 23.27 24.02
CA ILE A 101 -0.30 22.93 23.55
C ILE A 101 -1.05 22.28 24.72
N ARG A 102 -2.31 22.69 24.92
CA ARG A 102 -3.26 22.00 25.80
C ARG A 102 -4.56 21.71 25.06
N LYS A 103 -4.95 20.45 24.98
CA LYS A 103 -6.27 20.01 24.52
C LYS A 103 -7.34 20.37 25.56
N VAL A 104 -8.52 20.74 25.08
CA VAL A 104 -9.72 21.07 25.88
C VAL A 104 -10.98 20.57 25.17
N ALA A 105 -12.13 20.60 25.85
CA ALA A 105 -13.39 20.13 25.26
C ALA A 105 -13.77 20.85 23.95
N GLY A 106 -14.49 20.16 23.07
CA GLY A 106 -15.03 20.70 21.83
C GLY A 106 -16.11 21.77 22.05
N GLN A 107 -16.18 22.76 21.16
CA GLN A 107 -17.19 23.82 21.19
C GLN A 107 -18.38 23.51 20.27
N SER A 108 -19.52 24.15 20.51
CA SER A 108 -20.70 24.13 19.64
C SER A 108 -20.52 24.88 18.32
N GLY A 109 -19.52 25.76 18.25
CA GLY A 109 -19.07 26.44 17.03
C GLY A 109 -17.84 27.30 17.33
N TYR A 110 -17.05 27.59 16.31
CA TYR A 110 -15.80 28.33 16.38
C TYR A 110 -15.87 29.54 15.45
N LYS A 111 -15.48 30.72 15.93
CA LYS A 111 -15.46 31.95 15.14
C LYS A 111 -14.09 32.17 14.50
N GLY A 112 -14.05 32.24 13.18
CA GLY A 112 -12.86 32.64 12.43
C GLY A 112 -12.55 34.14 12.57
N SER A 113 -11.29 34.51 12.40
CA SER A 113 -10.82 35.89 12.38
C SER A 113 -9.59 36.05 11.46
N TYR A 114 -9.01 37.25 11.44
CA TYR A 114 -7.73 37.51 10.77
C TYR A 114 -6.77 38.11 11.78
N SER A 115 -5.64 37.45 12.02
CA SER A 115 -4.69 37.79 13.08
C SER A 115 -3.29 37.35 12.70
N ASN A 116 -2.28 38.19 12.98
CA ASN A 116 -0.86 37.93 12.72
C ASN A 116 -0.56 37.44 11.28
N GLY A 117 -1.30 37.97 10.30
CA GLY A 117 -1.16 37.62 8.89
C GLY A 117 -1.74 36.24 8.49
N ILE A 118 -2.48 35.58 9.38
CA ILE A 118 -3.22 34.33 9.13
C ILE A 118 -4.72 34.63 9.12
N ARG A 119 -5.47 34.00 8.22
CA ARG A 119 -6.94 33.94 8.26
C ARG A 119 -7.39 32.62 8.86
N SER A 120 -7.99 32.62 10.05
CA SER A 120 -8.71 31.45 10.55
C SER A 120 -10.15 31.44 10.03
N LEU A 121 -10.69 30.24 9.87
CA LEU A 121 -12.05 30.00 9.39
C LEU A 121 -13.00 29.76 10.57
N SER A 122 -14.27 30.05 10.37
CA SER A 122 -15.32 29.57 11.28
C SER A 122 -15.55 28.07 11.06
N LEU A 123 -16.00 27.37 12.09
CA LEU A 123 -16.36 25.96 12.03
C LEU A 123 -17.64 25.72 12.85
N PRO A 124 -18.55 24.84 12.42
CA PRO A 124 -19.62 24.32 13.28
C PRO A 124 -19.09 23.51 14.49
N ARG A 125 -19.98 22.82 15.21
CA ARG A 125 -19.65 21.98 16.35
C ARG A 125 -18.55 20.97 16.01
N TRP A 126 -17.49 20.93 16.82
CA TRP A 126 -16.39 19.97 16.71
C TRP A 126 -16.12 19.32 18.07
N LYS A 127 -15.57 18.10 18.07
CA LYS A 127 -15.53 17.23 19.27
C LYS A 127 -14.42 17.58 20.28
N GLU A 128 -13.32 18.19 19.84
CA GLU A 128 -12.12 18.47 20.65
C GLU A 128 -11.50 19.81 20.23
N SER A 129 -11.05 20.62 21.19
CA SER A 129 -10.34 21.88 20.90
C SER A 129 -8.92 21.86 21.48
N PHE A 130 -8.12 22.88 21.17
CA PHE A 130 -6.87 23.16 21.85
C PHE A 130 -6.63 24.65 22.05
N VAL A 131 -5.79 24.97 23.03
CA VAL A 131 -5.25 26.31 23.29
C VAL A 131 -3.72 26.26 23.27
N ILE A 132 -3.11 27.40 22.95
CA ILE A 132 -1.67 27.53 22.71
C ILE A 132 -1.10 28.58 23.66
N ALA A 133 0.10 28.34 24.20
CA ALA A 133 0.85 29.33 24.98
C ALA A 133 2.36 29.21 24.72
N GLY A 134 3.12 30.28 24.94
CA GLY A 134 4.56 30.28 24.67
C GLY A 134 5.41 29.48 25.67
N LYS A 135 4.86 29.09 26.83
CA LYS A 135 5.57 28.38 27.91
C LYS A 135 4.61 27.43 28.66
N GLY A 136 5.07 26.22 28.95
CA GLY A 136 4.36 25.27 29.81
C GLY A 136 4.42 25.64 31.30
N LYS A 137 3.73 24.86 32.14
CA LYS A 137 3.61 25.10 33.59
C LYS A 137 4.98 24.94 34.27
N LYS A 138 5.32 25.87 35.18
CA LYS A 138 6.56 25.79 35.98
C LYS A 138 6.55 24.52 36.84
N GLY A 139 7.61 23.70 36.74
CA GLY A 139 7.79 22.49 37.55
C GLY A 139 7.17 21.21 36.98
N VAL A 140 6.43 21.28 35.87
CA VAL A 140 5.80 20.11 35.23
C VAL A 140 6.76 19.48 34.22
N SER A 141 6.90 18.14 34.26
CA SER A 141 7.56 17.38 33.19
C SER A 141 6.58 17.12 32.05
N TYR A 142 7.07 17.12 30.81
CA TYR A 142 6.28 16.92 29.59
C TYR A 142 6.95 15.85 28.73
N PRO A 143 6.20 15.09 27.91
CA PRO A 143 6.76 14.02 27.08
C PRO A 143 7.91 14.51 26.17
N SER A 144 8.98 13.73 26.09
CA SER A 144 10.11 13.97 25.19
C SER A 144 9.92 13.38 23.78
N VAL A 145 8.82 12.66 23.57
CA VAL A 145 8.33 12.11 22.29
C VAL A 145 6.83 12.40 22.26
N LEU A 146 6.28 12.71 21.08
CA LEU A 146 4.84 12.89 20.90
C LEU A 146 4.21 11.58 20.44
N GLU A 147 3.15 11.18 21.12
CA GLU A 147 2.35 10.01 20.79
C GLU A 147 1.31 10.42 19.76
N TYR A 148 1.34 9.83 18.57
CA TYR A 148 0.38 10.12 17.51
C TYR A 148 -0.80 9.16 17.57
N VAL A 149 -1.97 9.63 17.13
CA VAL A 149 -3.18 8.81 17.04
C VAL A 149 -2.96 7.76 15.95
N GLU A 150 -2.67 6.53 16.38
CA GLU A 150 -2.59 5.36 15.51
C GLU A 150 -3.88 5.20 14.70
N VAL A 151 -3.76 4.80 13.43
CA VAL A 151 -4.91 4.45 12.61
C VAL A 151 -5.41 3.08 13.09
N ARG A 152 -6.36 3.11 14.04
CA ARG A 152 -7.00 1.91 14.56
C ARG A 152 -7.78 1.19 13.46
N VAL A 153 -7.26 0.05 13.04
CA VAL A 153 -8.06 -1.01 12.43
C VAL A 153 -8.91 -1.61 13.55
N GLU A 154 -10.20 -1.26 13.62
CA GLU A 154 -11.09 -1.79 14.66
C GLU A 154 -11.47 -3.25 14.40
N THR A 155 -10.73 -4.16 15.01
CA THR A 155 -11.09 -5.58 15.10
C THR A 155 -12.28 -5.77 16.04
N VAL A 156 -13.49 -5.73 15.46
CA VAL A 156 -14.75 -5.93 16.19
C VAL A 156 -14.86 -7.35 16.76
N GLN A 157 -14.45 -7.53 18.01
CA GLN A 157 -14.78 -8.73 18.79
C GLN A 157 -16.28 -8.74 19.10
N ARG A 158 -17.05 -9.56 18.37
CA ARG A 158 -18.44 -9.86 18.72
C ARG A 158 -18.51 -10.68 20.02
N ILE A 159 -18.85 -10.03 21.12
CA ILE A 159 -19.45 -10.72 22.27
C ILE A 159 -20.93 -10.99 21.91
N ILE A 160 -21.32 -12.25 21.85
CA ILE A 160 -22.71 -12.66 21.61
C ILE A 160 -23.41 -12.82 22.98
N PRO A 161 -24.48 -12.07 23.28
CA PRO A 161 -25.31 -12.33 24.45
C PRO A 161 -26.30 -13.45 24.12
N THR A 162 -26.19 -14.59 24.78
CA THR A 162 -27.17 -15.68 24.66
C THR A 162 -28.48 -15.30 25.36
N PRO A 163 -29.64 -15.35 24.68
CA PRO A 163 -30.92 -15.12 25.34
C PRO A 163 -31.32 -16.32 26.21
N SER A 164 -31.65 -16.06 27.48
CA SER A 164 -32.17 -17.06 28.42
C SER A 164 -33.66 -17.32 28.19
N ILE A 165 -34.05 -18.58 28.06
CA ILE A 165 -35.46 -19.02 28.11
C ILE A 165 -35.61 -20.07 29.22
N THR A 166 -36.66 -19.92 30.04
CA THR A 166 -36.91 -20.73 31.24
C THR A 166 -38.35 -21.24 31.22
N THR A 167 -38.54 -22.57 31.17
CA THR A 167 -39.68 -23.39 31.70
C THR A 167 -39.45 -24.83 31.19
N THR A 168 -38.97 -25.81 31.98
CA THR A 168 -39.66 -26.63 33.03
C THR A 168 -40.57 -27.76 32.52
N SER A 169 -40.17 -29.00 32.83
CA SER A 169 -41.02 -30.20 33.08
C SER A 169 -41.69 -30.92 31.89
N ALA A 170 -41.93 -32.24 31.90
CA ALA A 170 -41.33 -33.38 32.64
C ALA A 170 -41.85 -34.75 32.10
N THR A 171 -41.22 -35.86 32.56
CA THR A 171 -41.85 -37.19 32.83
C THR A 171 -41.78 -38.33 31.78
N THR A 172 -41.56 -39.56 32.33
CA THR A 172 -41.74 -40.95 31.80
C THR A 172 -40.74 -41.60 30.82
N THR A 173 -39.98 -42.56 31.38
CA THR A 173 -39.33 -43.77 30.84
C THR A 173 -40.34 -44.92 30.60
N PRO A 174 -39.97 -46.18 30.22
CA PRO A 174 -38.67 -46.78 29.80
C PRO A 174 -38.75 -47.35 28.33
N THR A 175 -37.92 -48.22 27.72
CA THR A 175 -37.03 -49.38 28.08
C THR A 175 -36.13 -49.67 26.81
N THR A 176 -35.18 -50.62 26.61
CA THR A 176 -34.65 -51.83 27.30
C THR A 176 -33.21 -52.20 26.81
N THR A 177 -32.49 -53.03 27.59
CA THR A 177 -31.44 -54.05 27.26
C THR A 177 -30.60 -54.02 25.95
N THR A 178 -29.26 -53.81 25.99
CA THR A 178 -28.10 -54.80 26.06
C THR A 178 -27.50 -55.18 24.66
N PRO A 179 -26.37 -55.93 24.50
CA PRO A 179 -25.08 -55.29 24.12
C PRO A 179 -24.33 -55.85 22.87
N GLU A 180 -23.15 -55.24 22.61
CA GLU A 180 -21.85 -55.72 22.04
C GLU A 180 -21.70 -57.16 21.43
N PRO A 181 -20.77 -57.37 20.45
CA PRO A 181 -19.32 -57.34 20.77
C PRO A 181 -18.31 -56.79 19.73
N THR A 182 -17.14 -56.42 20.26
CA THR A 182 -15.82 -56.12 19.66
C THR A 182 -15.24 -57.17 18.69
N THR A 183 -14.34 -56.77 17.77
CA THR A 183 -13.22 -57.64 17.29
C THR A 183 -12.02 -56.84 16.74
N THR A 184 -10.83 -57.45 16.72
CA THR A 184 -9.52 -56.81 16.47
C THR A 184 -8.60 -57.66 15.57
N SER A 185 -7.84 -57.05 14.66
CA SER A 185 -6.64 -57.63 13.97
C SER A 185 -5.84 -56.46 13.34
N THR A 186 -4.51 -56.28 13.41
CA THR A 186 -3.26 -57.08 13.31
C THR A 186 -2.64 -57.23 11.90
N THR A 187 -1.30 -57.05 11.87
CA THR A 187 -0.32 -56.97 10.76
C THR A 187 0.05 -58.37 10.17
N PRO A 188 0.94 -58.58 9.15
CA PRO A 188 2.23 -57.90 8.89
C PRO A 188 2.71 -57.71 7.41
N GLU A 189 3.98 -57.30 7.29
CA GLU A 189 4.86 -57.09 6.11
C GLU A 189 5.40 -58.41 5.49
N PRO A 190 6.02 -58.38 4.29
CA PRO A 190 7.27 -59.12 4.08
C PRO A 190 8.38 -58.37 3.31
N THR A 191 9.64 -58.76 3.57
CA THR A 191 10.88 -58.18 3.01
C THR A 191 11.66 -59.22 2.16
N THR A 192 12.47 -58.82 1.16
CA THR A 192 13.53 -59.70 0.56
C THR A 192 14.68 -58.91 -0.10
N THR A 193 15.71 -59.62 -0.59
CA THR A 193 17.13 -59.16 -0.63
C THR A 193 17.81 -59.08 -2.01
N THR A 194 18.81 -58.18 -2.12
CA THR A 194 20.20 -58.28 -2.71
C THR A 194 20.57 -59.49 -3.63
N PRO A 195 21.52 -59.37 -4.61
CA PRO A 195 22.81 -58.67 -4.48
C PRO A 195 23.44 -57.97 -5.72
N LYS A 196 24.68 -57.50 -5.53
CA LYS A 196 25.55 -56.72 -6.44
C LYS A 196 26.88 -57.49 -6.72
N PRO A 197 27.52 -57.34 -7.90
CA PRO A 197 28.95 -57.58 -8.09
C PRO A 197 29.79 -56.27 -8.11
N THR A 198 31.10 -56.37 -7.85
CA THR A 198 32.03 -55.23 -7.71
C THR A 198 33.25 -55.41 -8.61
N THR A 199 33.78 -54.31 -9.16
CA THR A 199 35.13 -54.25 -9.73
C THR A 199 35.88 -53.05 -9.15
N THR A 200 37.15 -53.24 -8.82
CA THR A 200 38.02 -52.24 -8.17
C THR A 200 39.25 -51.98 -9.03
N LEU A 201 39.67 -50.72 -9.16
CA LEU A 201 41.05 -50.34 -9.46
C LEU A 201 41.43 -49.05 -8.69
N LEU A 202 42.72 -48.81 -8.53
CA LEU A 202 43.34 -47.84 -7.62
C LEU A 202 44.41 -47.00 -8.35
N ILE A 203 44.99 -46.00 -7.65
CA ILE A 203 46.17 -45.19 -8.04
C ILE A 203 45.81 -44.13 -9.14
N THR A 204 46.29 -42.88 -9.17
CA THR A 204 47.45 -42.20 -8.56
C THR A 204 47.10 -40.82 -7.97
N SER A 205 48.00 -40.24 -7.17
CA SER A 205 47.93 -38.88 -6.61
C SER A 205 48.68 -37.81 -7.42
N SER A 206 48.11 -36.59 -7.49
CA SER A 206 48.76 -35.26 -7.51
C SER A 206 49.84 -34.93 -8.58
N PRO A 207 49.87 -33.69 -9.09
CA PRO A 207 50.62 -32.66 -8.36
C PRO A 207 49.93 -31.28 -8.24
N THR A 208 50.43 -30.48 -7.30
CA THR A 208 50.07 -29.07 -7.09
C THR A 208 50.68 -28.18 -8.17
N THR A 209 49.90 -27.23 -8.70
CA THR A 209 50.44 -26.09 -9.47
C THR A 209 50.11 -24.78 -8.76
N THR A 210 51.15 -24.07 -8.33
CA THR A 210 51.05 -22.77 -7.65
C THR A 210 51.02 -21.65 -8.68
N THR A 211 49.94 -20.87 -8.74
CA THR A 211 49.87 -19.68 -9.62
C THR A 211 49.48 -18.45 -8.81
N THR A 212 50.43 -17.50 -8.80
CA THR A 212 50.42 -16.16 -8.19
C THR A 212 49.07 -15.43 -8.09
N THR A 213 48.83 -14.83 -6.92
CA THR A 213 47.82 -13.77 -6.73
C THR A 213 48.22 -12.48 -7.45
N ASP A 214 47.40 -12.01 -8.40
CA ASP A 214 47.48 -10.63 -8.92
C ASP A 214 46.29 -9.82 -8.37
N THR A 215 46.58 -8.87 -7.48
CA THR A 215 45.58 -8.20 -6.63
C THR A 215 44.99 -6.98 -7.33
N LYS A 216 44.26 -7.21 -8.43
CA LYS A 216 43.67 -6.12 -9.23
C LYS A 216 42.47 -5.48 -8.52
N VAL A 217 42.74 -4.41 -7.77
CA VAL A 217 41.76 -3.63 -7.01
C VAL A 217 40.60 -3.17 -7.91
N ARG A 218 39.38 -3.61 -7.61
CA ARG A 218 38.15 -3.13 -8.28
C ARG A 218 37.90 -1.67 -7.85
N PRO A 219 37.70 -0.72 -8.77
CA PRO A 219 37.33 0.64 -8.39
C PRO A 219 35.97 0.66 -7.69
N PRO A 220 35.71 1.60 -6.76
CA PRO A 220 34.44 1.68 -6.04
C PRO A 220 33.25 1.84 -7.00
N LEU A 221 32.12 1.22 -6.66
CA LEU A 221 30.85 1.48 -7.34
C LEU A 221 30.45 2.95 -7.13
N VAL A 222 30.43 3.71 -8.22
CA VAL A 222 30.06 5.13 -8.21
C VAL A 222 28.58 5.25 -7.84
N ARG A 223 28.30 5.79 -6.65
CA ARG A 223 26.94 6.07 -6.19
C ARG A 223 26.38 7.31 -6.90
N THR A 224 25.86 7.12 -8.11
CA THR A 224 25.03 8.14 -8.79
C THR A 224 23.65 8.23 -8.13
N ARG A 225 23.58 8.87 -6.96
CA ARG A 225 22.32 9.32 -6.34
C ARG A 225 22.16 10.82 -6.57
N ASP A 226 21.50 11.20 -7.67
CA ASP A 226 21.09 12.58 -7.90
C ASP A 226 19.75 12.71 -8.67
N THR A 227 18.75 11.96 -8.21
CA THR A 227 17.32 12.33 -8.33
C THR A 227 16.58 11.79 -7.10
N GLY A 228 15.83 12.67 -6.42
CA GLY A 228 15.23 12.38 -5.11
C GLY A 228 13.92 11.57 -5.13
N GLN A 229 13.77 10.60 -6.03
CA GLN A 229 12.58 9.75 -6.08
C GLN A 229 12.83 8.44 -5.30
N TYR A 230 12.21 8.32 -4.12
CA TYR A 230 12.28 7.08 -3.33
C TYR A 230 11.59 5.95 -4.10
N CYS A 231 12.38 4.97 -4.56
CA CYS A 231 11.87 3.75 -5.19
C CYS A 231 11.09 2.93 -4.16
N LYS A 232 9.79 3.18 -4.03
CA LYS A 232 8.92 2.54 -3.03
C LYS A 232 7.97 1.57 -3.74
N ILE A 233 8.49 0.37 -4.01
CA ILE A 233 7.78 -0.75 -4.65
C ILE A 233 7.72 -1.95 -3.71
N ASP A 234 6.74 -2.82 -3.89
CA ASP A 234 6.64 -4.10 -3.19
C ASP A 234 6.95 -5.21 -4.19
N LEU A 235 8.11 -5.85 -4.02
CA LEU A 235 8.77 -6.66 -5.02
C LEU A 235 8.86 -8.14 -4.60
N VAL A 236 8.33 -9.03 -5.44
CA VAL A 236 8.56 -10.48 -5.33
C VAL A 236 9.45 -10.97 -6.47
N PHE A 237 10.47 -11.75 -6.13
CA PHE A 237 11.18 -12.58 -7.11
C PHE A 237 10.54 -13.96 -7.17
N LEU A 238 10.08 -14.32 -8.36
CA LEU A 238 9.67 -15.66 -8.76
C LEU A 238 10.91 -16.37 -9.34
N ILE A 239 11.61 -17.13 -8.50
CA ILE A 239 12.84 -17.83 -8.88
C ILE A 239 12.55 -19.27 -9.33
N ASP A 240 13.21 -19.69 -10.41
CA ASP A 240 13.05 -21.04 -10.94
C ASP A 240 13.76 -22.04 -10.00
N GLY A 241 12.98 -22.93 -9.37
CA GLY A 241 13.48 -24.01 -8.52
C GLY A 241 13.63 -25.34 -9.24
N SER A 242 13.21 -25.45 -10.50
CA SER A 242 13.07 -26.68 -11.28
C SER A 242 14.39 -27.44 -11.47
N TRP A 243 14.31 -28.71 -11.90
CA TRP A 243 15.50 -29.53 -12.06
C TRP A 243 16.33 -29.21 -13.32
N SER A 244 15.77 -28.55 -14.34
CA SER A 244 16.47 -28.25 -15.61
C SER A 244 17.74 -27.42 -15.39
N ILE A 245 17.65 -26.39 -14.54
CA ILE A 245 18.76 -25.47 -14.27
C ILE A 245 19.84 -26.11 -13.37
N GLY A 246 19.43 -27.04 -12.50
CA GLY A 246 20.29 -27.70 -11.53
C GLY A 246 21.00 -26.78 -10.51
N LYS A 247 21.72 -27.42 -9.58
CA LYS A 247 22.28 -26.77 -8.37
C LYS A 247 23.31 -25.66 -8.64
N ARG A 248 23.91 -25.60 -9.84
CA ARG A 248 24.90 -24.55 -10.19
C ARG A 248 24.21 -23.27 -10.68
N ARG A 249 23.26 -23.36 -11.61
CA ARG A 249 22.49 -22.20 -12.10
C ARG A 249 21.60 -21.64 -10.97
N PHE A 250 21.02 -22.50 -10.13
CA PHE A 250 20.27 -22.08 -8.94
C PHE A 250 21.11 -21.19 -7.99
N LYS A 251 22.39 -21.55 -7.71
CA LYS A 251 23.29 -20.68 -6.93
C LYS A 251 23.55 -19.31 -7.58
N ILE A 252 23.55 -19.24 -8.92
CA ILE A 252 23.72 -17.97 -9.65
C ILE A 252 22.47 -17.09 -9.52
N GLN A 253 21.24 -17.64 -9.56
CA GLN A 253 20.03 -16.87 -9.24
C GLN A 253 20.11 -16.23 -7.85
N LYS A 254 20.53 -17.01 -6.83
CA LYS A 254 20.63 -16.50 -5.46
C LYS A 254 21.70 -15.41 -5.30
N PHE A 255 22.79 -15.50 -6.07
CA PHE A 255 23.78 -14.42 -6.14
C PHE A 255 23.21 -13.15 -6.80
N PHE A 256 22.47 -13.30 -7.91
CA PHE A 256 21.78 -12.18 -8.57
C PHE A 256 20.75 -11.50 -7.65
N LEU A 257 19.95 -12.27 -6.90
CA LEU A 257 19.05 -11.74 -5.87
C LEU A 257 19.81 -10.93 -4.79
N ASN A 258 21.00 -11.37 -4.39
CA ASN A 258 21.86 -10.63 -3.45
C ASN A 258 22.40 -9.32 -4.04
N GLU A 259 22.73 -9.27 -5.34
CA GLU A 259 23.12 -8.02 -6.02
C GLU A 259 21.92 -7.08 -6.17
N MET A 260 20.74 -7.59 -6.54
CA MET A 260 19.50 -6.81 -6.62
C MET A 260 19.13 -6.19 -5.27
N ALA A 261 19.18 -6.94 -4.17
CA ALA A 261 18.89 -6.46 -2.82
C ALA A 261 19.80 -5.28 -2.40
N GLU A 262 21.07 -5.29 -2.81
CA GLU A 262 22.02 -4.21 -2.52
C GLU A 262 21.83 -3.00 -3.44
N ALA A 263 21.58 -3.22 -4.74
CA ALA A 263 21.33 -2.14 -5.69
C ALA A 263 20.02 -1.39 -5.42
N LEU A 264 19.02 -2.08 -4.85
CA LEU A 264 17.73 -1.53 -4.45
C LEU A 264 17.73 -0.79 -3.09
N ASP A 265 18.76 -0.96 -2.26
CA ASP A 265 18.82 -0.44 -0.87
C ASP A 265 17.56 -0.84 -0.05
N VAL A 266 17.22 -2.15 -0.09
CA VAL A 266 15.96 -2.71 0.45
C VAL A 266 15.76 -2.37 1.93
N GLY A 267 14.57 -1.85 2.25
CA GLY A 267 14.14 -1.52 3.60
C GLY A 267 12.82 -0.73 3.64
N LEU A 268 12.33 -0.45 4.86
CA LEU A 268 10.99 0.12 5.11
C LEU A 268 10.69 1.40 4.31
N SER A 269 11.68 2.28 4.13
CA SER A 269 11.56 3.56 3.40
C SER A 269 11.77 3.47 1.88
N GLY A 270 12.08 2.28 1.37
CA GLY A 270 12.40 2.03 -0.04
C GLY A 270 11.63 0.81 -0.57
N PRO A 271 12.26 -0.06 -1.38
CA PRO A 271 11.66 -1.30 -1.82
C PRO A 271 11.51 -2.28 -0.64
N LEU A 272 10.40 -3.00 -0.57
CA LEU A 272 10.35 -4.28 0.15
C LEU A 272 10.60 -5.40 -0.85
N MET A 273 11.38 -6.41 -0.46
CA MET A 273 11.75 -7.53 -1.33
C MET A 273 11.51 -8.86 -0.63
N GLY A 274 10.78 -9.74 -1.30
CA GLY A 274 10.58 -11.12 -0.88
C GLY A 274 10.72 -12.12 -2.02
N VAL A 275 10.64 -13.42 -1.71
CA VAL A 275 10.99 -14.50 -2.64
C VAL A 275 9.97 -15.63 -2.59
N VAL A 276 9.55 -16.06 -3.78
CA VAL A 276 8.77 -17.28 -4.03
C VAL A 276 9.58 -18.15 -4.99
N GLN A 277 9.78 -19.41 -4.61
CA GLN A 277 10.36 -20.41 -5.50
C GLN A 277 9.24 -21.16 -6.20
N TYR A 278 9.34 -21.34 -7.51
CA TYR A 278 8.42 -22.18 -8.28
C TYR A 278 9.11 -23.43 -8.81
N GLY A 279 8.29 -24.38 -9.27
CA GLY A 279 8.69 -25.75 -9.55
C GLY A 279 7.47 -26.51 -10.06
N ASP A 280 7.25 -27.72 -9.56
CA ASP A 280 5.95 -28.38 -9.74
C ASP A 280 4.81 -27.54 -9.13
N ASP A 281 5.00 -27.04 -7.91
CA ASP A 281 4.09 -26.11 -7.23
C ASP A 281 4.86 -24.94 -6.57
N PRO A 282 4.33 -23.71 -6.65
CA PRO A 282 4.99 -22.53 -6.10
C PRO A 282 4.87 -22.44 -4.59
N SER A 283 5.91 -21.90 -3.93
CA SER A 283 5.93 -21.71 -2.49
C SER A 283 6.77 -20.51 -2.06
N THR A 284 6.24 -19.75 -1.11
CA THR A 284 6.94 -18.62 -0.47
C THR A 284 8.15 -19.13 0.30
N GLU A 285 9.33 -18.53 0.05
CA GLU A 285 10.51 -18.68 0.92
C GLU A 285 10.46 -17.65 2.05
N PHE A 286 10.10 -16.40 1.72
CA PHE A 286 9.74 -15.36 2.69
C PHE A 286 8.90 -14.23 2.06
N GLY A 287 8.04 -13.63 2.89
CA GLY A 287 7.19 -12.49 2.54
C GLY A 287 7.92 -11.14 2.54
N LEU A 288 7.26 -10.10 2.02
CA LEU A 288 7.71 -8.71 2.02
C LEU A 288 7.98 -8.18 3.44
N GLY A 289 7.21 -8.64 4.43
CA GLY A 289 7.34 -8.28 5.84
C GLY A 289 8.43 -9.02 6.63
N ALA A 290 9.23 -9.91 6.00
CA ALA A 290 10.18 -10.77 6.71
C ALA A 290 11.54 -10.11 6.98
N HIS A 291 12.05 -9.31 6.03
CA HIS A 291 13.41 -8.77 6.09
C HIS A 291 13.45 -7.30 5.65
N PHE A 292 13.83 -6.41 6.57
CA PHE A 292 13.81 -4.95 6.39
C PHE A 292 15.19 -4.32 6.18
N ASN A 293 16.23 -5.12 5.96
CA ASN A 293 17.56 -4.66 5.62
C ASN A 293 18.29 -5.67 4.71
N VAL A 294 19.25 -5.17 3.94
CA VAL A 294 20.03 -5.95 2.96
C VAL A 294 20.84 -7.09 3.60
N GLY A 295 21.28 -6.95 4.86
CA GLY A 295 22.09 -7.97 5.55
C GLY A 295 21.30 -9.23 5.85
N ASP A 296 20.17 -9.10 6.56
CA ASP A 296 19.30 -10.23 6.90
C ASP A 296 18.68 -10.86 5.65
N LEU A 297 18.32 -10.03 4.67
CA LEU A 297 17.82 -10.49 3.37
C LEU A 297 18.83 -11.37 2.63
N LYS A 298 20.10 -10.95 2.54
CA LYS A 298 21.18 -11.78 1.95
C LYS A 298 21.38 -13.09 2.72
N ASN A 299 21.34 -13.03 4.06
CA ASN A 299 21.45 -14.20 4.94
C ASN A 299 20.28 -15.19 4.78
N ALA A 300 19.08 -14.71 4.41
CA ALA A 300 17.92 -15.53 4.11
C ALA A 300 18.03 -16.16 2.71
N ILE A 301 18.36 -15.36 1.69
CA ILE A 301 18.56 -15.81 0.30
C ILE A 301 19.61 -16.92 0.24
N GLU A 302 20.75 -16.79 0.94
CA GLU A 302 21.79 -17.83 0.95
C GLU A 302 21.28 -19.19 1.48
N LYS A 303 20.29 -19.21 2.36
CA LYS A 303 19.75 -20.44 2.97
C LYS A 303 18.69 -21.16 2.14
N ILE A 304 18.07 -20.51 1.15
CA ILE A 304 17.01 -21.11 0.31
C ILE A 304 17.50 -22.43 -0.35
N PRO A 305 16.86 -23.59 -0.12
CA PRO A 305 17.17 -24.83 -0.82
C PRO A 305 16.50 -24.88 -2.20
N GLN A 306 17.07 -25.63 -3.15
CA GLN A 306 16.40 -25.90 -4.43
C GLN A 306 15.32 -26.98 -4.23
N LYS A 307 14.08 -26.68 -4.62
CA LYS A 307 12.91 -27.57 -4.42
C LYS A 307 12.67 -28.56 -5.57
N GLY A 308 12.95 -28.17 -6.81
CA GLY A 308 12.82 -29.03 -7.98
C GLY A 308 11.45 -29.02 -8.65
N GLY A 309 11.26 -30.00 -9.54
CA GLY A 309 10.06 -30.16 -10.38
C GLY A 309 10.24 -29.58 -11.79
N HIS A 310 9.11 -29.33 -12.46
CA HIS A 310 9.02 -28.64 -13.75
C HIS A 310 9.09 -27.10 -13.60
N SER A 311 9.00 -26.31 -14.67
CA SER A 311 9.09 -24.83 -14.64
C SER A 311 7.71 -24.18 -14.87
N ASN A 312 6.81 -24.34 -13.90
CA ASN A 312 5.41 -23.89 -14.00
C ASN A 312 5.25 -22.40 -13.61
N VAL A 313 5.53 -21.50 -14.55
CA VAL A 313 5.43 -20.04 -14.38
C VAL A 313 3.98 -19.57 -14.21
N GLY A 314 3.02 -20.19 -14.91
CA GLY A 314 1.60 -19.85 -14.83
C GLY A 314 1.03 -20.12 -13.43
N LYS A 315 1.30 -21.29 -12.86
CA LYS A 315 1.02 -21.60 -11.45
C LYS A 315 1.63 -20.54 -10.52
N ALA A 316 2.88 -20.16 -10.78
CA ALA A 316 3.63 -19.24 -9.92
C ALA A 316 3.01 -17.83 -9.87
N LEU A 317 2.61 -17.29 -11.03
CA LEU A 317 1.91 -16.00 -11.12
C LEU A 317 0.49 -16.07 -10.51
N SER A 318 -0.22 -17.18 -10.74
CA SER A 318 -1.54 -17.43 -10.12
C SER A 318 -1.46 -17.50 -8.58
N TYR A 319 -0.41 -18.13 -8.04
CA TYR A 319 -0.14 -18.18 -6.60
C TYR A 319 0.21 -16.80 -6.03
N VAL A 320 1.08 -16.04 -6.71
CA VAL A 320 1.45 -14.69 -6.30
C VAL A 320 0.23 -13.76 -6.25
N ASN A 321 -0.63 -13.83 -7.27
CA ASN A 321 -1.83 -13.00 -7.33
C ASN A 321 -2.82 -13.28 -6.19
N LYS A 322 -2.99 -14.57 -5.83
CA LYS A 322 -4.00 -15.00 -4.85
C LYS A 322 -3.53 -14.98 -3.39
N ASN A 323 -2.23 -15.11 -3.14
CA ASN A 323 -1.71 -15.37 -1.79
C ASN A 323 -0.65 -14.34 -1.35
N TYR A 324 0.24 -13.94 -2.26
CA TYR A 324 1.50 -13.30 -1.88
C TYR A 324 1.40 -11.81 -1.62
N PHE A 325 0.65 -11.08 -2.45
CA PHE A 325 0.50 -9.62 -2.32
C PHE A 325 -0.58 -9.23 -1.28
N SER A 326 -0.57 -9.89 -0.13
CA SER A 326 -1.51 -9.72 0.99
C SER A 326 -0.89 -8.94 2.16
N ASP A 327 -1.73 -8.26 2.96
CA ASP A 327 -1.30 -7.56 4.18
C ASP A 327 -0.55 -8.49 5.14
N SER A 328 -1.02 -9.73 5.28
CA SER A 328 -0.40 -10.79 6.08
C SER A 328 0.98 -11.24 5.57
N SER A 329 1.31 -10.97 4.31
CA SER A 329 2.64 -11.17 3.72
C SER A 329 3.51 -9.91 3.80
N GLY A 330 2.96 -8.78 4.23
CA GLY A 330 3.64 -7.48 4.34
C GLY A 330 3.47 -6.56 3.13
N ASN A 331 2.44 -6.73 2.30
CA ASN A 331 2.09 -5.74 1.28
C ASN A 331 1.72 -4.40 1.95
N ARG A 332 2.23 -3.28 1.44
CA ARG A 332 1.96 -1.93 1.95
C ARG A 332 0.75 -1.27 1.31
N GLY A 333 0.25 -1.79 0.17
CA GLY A 333 -0.89 -1.28 -0.62
C GLY A 333 -0.75 0.15 -1.20
N SER A 334 0.25 0.88 -0.74
CA SER A 334 0.61 2.27 -1.04
C SER A 334 1.92 2.34 -1.84
N ALA A 335 2.21 1.25 -2.57
CA ALA A 335 3.41 0.99 -3.35
C ALA A 335 3.00 0.10 -4.54
N PRO A 336 3.57 0.28 -5.74
CA PRO A 336 3.31 -0.62 -6.87
C PRO A 336 3.74 -2.05 -6.56
N ASN A 337 2.89 -3.02 -6.90
CA ASN A 337 3.20 -4.45 -6.82
C ASN A 337 4.04 -4.84 -8.05
N VAL A 338 5.19 -5.48 -7.84
CA VAL A 338 6.13 -5.87 -8.90
C VAL A 338 6.53 -7.34 -8.73
N ALA A 339 6.35 -8.15 -9.78
CA ALA A 339 6.78 -9.54 -9.81
C ALA A 339 7.88 -9.73 -10.87
N VAL A 340 9.08 -10.14 -10.47
CA VAL A 340 10.18 -10.48 -11.38
C VAL A 340 10.25 -11.99 -11.53
N VAL A 341 9.93 -12.50 -12.71
CA VAL A 341 10.09 -13.91 -13.08
C VAL A 341 11.50 -14.12 -13.64
N LEU A 342 12.25 -15.05 -13.03
CA LEU A 342 13.46 -15.63 -13.60
C LEU A 342 13.08 -16.96 -14.25
N VAL A 343 13.44 -17.19 -15.51
CA VAL A 343 13.11 -18.42 -16.26
C VAL A 343 14.23 -18.83 -17.22
N ASP A 344 14.52 -20.13 -17.25
CA ASP A 344 15.45 -20.81 -18.18
C ASP A 344 14.61 -21.44 -19.30
N GLY A 345 14.86 -21.08 -20.56
CA GLY A 345 14.12 -21.65 -21.69
C GLY A 345 12.61 -21.34 -21.71
N TRP A 346 11.80 -22.38 -21.82
CA TRP A 346 10.33 -22.34 -22.00
C TRP A 346 9.58 -22.80 -20.73
N PRO A 347 8.51 -22.11 -20.30
CA PRO A 347 7.61 -22.58 -19.24
C PRO A 347 6.91 -23.89 -19.61
N THR A 348 6.64 -24.72 -18.59
CA THR A 348 5.96 -26.02 -18.76
C THR A 348 4.44 -25.96 -18.61
N ASP A 349 3.88 -24.77 -18.37
CA ASP A 349 2.44 -24.52 -18.26
C ASP A 349 2.00 -23.27 -19.05
N LYS A 350 0.68 -23.00 -19.06
CA LYS A 350 0.12 -21.82 -19.72
C LYS A 350 0.25 -20.59 -18.83
N VAL A 351 0.73 -19.50 -19.42
CA VAL A 351 1.15 -18.29 -18.70
C VAL A 351 0.18 -17.13 -18.95
N GLU A 352 -0.41 -17.04 -20.15
CA GLU A 352 -1.33 -15.99 -20.60
C GLU A 352 -2.43 -15.65 -19.59
N GLU A 353 -3.25 -16.64 -19.22
CA GLU A 353 -4.42 -16.42 -18.35
C GLU A 353 -4.01 -16.05 -16.91
N ALA A 354 -3.03 -16.75 -16.33
CA ALA A 354 -2.53 -16.44 -15.00
C ALA A 354 -1.91 -15.03 -14.93
N SER A 355 -1.24 -14.62 -16.00
CA SER A 355 -0.65 -13.29 -16.14
C SER A 355 -1.70 -12.21 -16.36
N ARG A 356 -2.72 -12.47 -17.20
CA ARG A 356 -3.88 -11.58 -17.38
C ARG A 356 -4.52 -11.27 -16.04
N LEU A 357 -4.85 -12.31 -15.25
CA LEU A 357 -5.40 -12.16 -13.91
C LEU A 357 -4.48 -11.32 -13.00
N ALA A 358 -3.17 -11.61 -12.97
CA ALA A 358 -2.22 -10.86 -12.15
C ALA A 358 -2.09 -9.38 -12.57
N ARG A 359 -2.13 -9.08 -13.88
CA ARG A 359 -2.13 -7.71 -14.41
C ARG A 359 -3.40 -6.97 -14.05
N GLU A 360 -4.58 -7.58 -14.25
CA GLU A 360 -5.88 -7.01 -13.86
C GLU A 360 -5.92 -6.67 -12.36
N SER A 361 -5.41 -7.58 -11.52
CA SER A 361 -5.31 -7.39 -10.08
C SER A 361 -4.20 -6.40 -9.64
N GLY A 362 -3.42 -5.83 -10.56
CA GLY A 362 -2.57 -4.66 -10.29
C GLY A 362 -1.04 -4.90 -10.28
N ILE A 363 -0.58 -6.06 -10.74
CA ILE A 363 0.82 -6.51 -10.60
C ILE A 363 1.62 -6.24 -11.88
N ASN A 364 2.75 -5.55 -11.75
CA ASN A 364 3.70 -5.37 -12.86
C ASN A 364 4.59 -6.60 -12.99
N ILE A 365 4.38 -7.38 -14.05
CA ILE A 365 5.17 -8.58 -14.31
C ILE A 365 6.37 -8.21 -15.18
N PHE A 366 7.56 -8.47 -14.66
CA PHE A 366 8.83 -8.38 -15.38
C PHE A 366 9.37 -9.79 -15.66
N PHE A 367 9.85 -10.03 -16.87
CA PHE A 367 10.52 -11.27 -17.25
C PHE A 367 12.01 -11.05 -17.45
N VAL A 368 12.82 -11.88 -16.78
CA VAL A 368 14.25 -12.04 -17.03
C VAL A 368 14.44 -13.45 -17.59
N THR A 369 14.47 -13.58 -18.93
CA THR A 369 14.72 -14.85 -19.59
C THR A 369 16.24 -15.08 -19.64
N ILE A 370 16.72 -16.23 -19.16
CA ILE A 370 18.15 -16.58 -19.16
C ILE A 370 18.38 -17.72 -20.15
N GLU A 371 19.39 -17.56 -21.01
CA GLU A 371 19.69 -18.52 -22.10
C GLU A 371 18.42 -18.84 -22.90
N GLY A 372 17.70 -17.77 -23.26
CA GLY A 372 16.27 -17.80 -23.59
C GLY A 372 15.90 -18.75 -24.72
N ALA A 373 14.79 -19.46 -24.49
CA ALA A 373 13.91 -20.16 -25.43
C ALA A 373 14.40 -20.28 -26.88
N ASP A 374 14.85 -21.48 -27.29
CA ASP A 374 15.24 -21.74 -28.68
C ASP A 374 14.02 -21.66 -29.62
N ASP A 375 14.12 -20.84 -30.66
CA ASP A 375 13.13 -20.72 -31.73
C ASP A 375 12.89 -22.05 -32.47
N ASN A 376 13.87 -22.98 -32.47
CA ASN A 376 13.69 -24.32 -33.04
C ASN A 376 12.62 -25.14 -32.29
N GLU A 377 12.47 -24.94 -30.97
CA GLU A 377 11.52 -25.65 -30.12
C GLU A 377 10.10 -25.04 -30.20
N ARG A 378 9.97 -23.81 -30.69
CA ARG A 378 8.76 -22.96 -30.68
C ARG A 378 7.50 -23.56 -31.32
N SER A 379 7.66 -24.59 -32.15
CA SER A 379 6.55 -25.36 -32.75
C SER A 379 5.91 -26.36 -31.79
N SER A 380 6.61 -26.74 -30.71
CA SER A 380 6.30 -27.88 -29.84
C SER A 380 6.05 -27.48 -28.38
N VAL A 381 6.06 -26.18 -28.07
CA VAL A 381 5.95 -25.63 -26.70
C VAL A 381 4.51 -25.31 -26.32
N VAL A 382 4.22 -25.30 -25.02
CA VAL A 382 2.87 -25.12 -24.46
C VAL A 382 2.26 -23.75 -24.82
N GLU A 383 3.08 -22.70 -24.87
CA GLU A 383 2.62 -21.34 -25.15
C GLU A 383 3.73 -20.48 -25.81
N PRO A 384 3.75 -20.35 -27.15
CA PRO A 384 4.68 -19.45 -27.82
C PRO A 384 4.35 -17.99 -27.49
N ASN A 385 5.39 -17.14 -27.43
CA ASN A 385 5.33 -15.72 -27.06
C ASN A 385 4.78 -15.46 -25.64
N PHE A 386 4.92 -16.40 -24.70
CA PHE A 386 4.42 -16.27 -23.32
C PHE A 386 4.81 -14.94 -22.64
N VAL A 387 6.03 -14.43 -22.88
CA VAL A 387 6.49 -13.14 -22.34
C VAL A 387 5.61 -11.98 -22.80
N ASP A 388 5.34 -11.87 -24.10
CA ASP A 388 4.56 -10.78 -24.68
C ASP A 388 3.08 -10.81 -24.23
N LYS A 389 2.55 -12.01 -24.03
CA LYS A 389 1.21 -12.24 -23.45
C LYS A 389 1.15 -11.87 -21.96
N ALA A 390 2.25 -12.08 -21.24
CA ALA A 390 2.30 -11.93 -19.80
C ALA A 390 2.56 -10.48 -19.34
N VAL A 391 3.46 -9.75 -20.01
CA VAL A 391 3.88 -8.41 -19.60
C VAL A 391 2.79 -7.33 -19.78
N CYS A 392 2.96 -6.22 -19.07
CA CYS A 392 2.03 -5.08 -19.12
C CYS A 392 1.95 -4.40 -20.50
N ARG A 393 3.08 -4.27 -21.20
CA ARG A 393 3.18 -3.75 -22.58
C ARG A 393 4.36 -4.41 -23.31
N THR A 394 4.15 -4.73 -24.58
CA THR A 394 5.14 -5.33 -25.50
C THR A 394 6.14 -4.29 -26.05
N ASN A 395 6.63 -3.39 -25.19
CA ASN A 395 7.53 -2.29 -25.54
C ASN A 395 8.99 -2.51 -25.09
N GLY A 396 9.35 -3.74 -24.70
CA GLY A 396 10.69 -4.09 -24.22
C GLY A 396 11.08 -3.50 -22.85
N HIS A 397 10.19 -2.77 -22.15
CA HIS A 397 10.45 -2.27 -20.78
C HIS A 397 10.31 -3.39 -19.74
N PHE A 398 9.33 -4.28 -19.91
CA PHE A 398 9.02 -5.34 -18.96
C PHE A 398 9.80 -6.64 -19.19
N SER A 399 10.51 -6.78 -20.30
CA SER A 399 11.29 -7.98 -20.65
C SER A 399 12.79 -7.67 -20.77
N ILE A 400 13.61 -8.57 -20.26
CA ILE A 400 15.07 -8.57 -20.37
C ILE A 400 15.51 -9.98 -20.77
N ASN A 401 16.15 -10.10 -21.93
CA ASN A 401 16.82 -11.35 -22.32
C ASN A 401 18.29 -11.31 -21.87
N VAL A 402 18.75 -12.39 -21.24
CA VAL A 402 20.11 -12.54 -20.70
C VAL A 402 20.79 -13.72 -21.42
N PRO A 403 21.72 -13.46 -22.37
CA PRO A 403 22.31 -14.51 -23.22
C PRO A 403 23.15 -15.59 -22.51
N SER A 404 23.38 -15.46 -21.19
CA SER A 404 24.06 -16.47 -20.39
C SER A 404 23.76 -16.27 -18.90
N TRP A 405 23.75 -17.35 -18.12
CA TRP A 405 23.72 -17.31 -16.65
C TRP A 405 24.76 -16.38 -16.04
N PHE A 406 25.98 -16.33 -16.59
CA PHE A 406 27.03 -15.43 -16.10
C PHE A 406 26.78 -13.95 -16.44
N GLY A 407 25.82 -13.66 -17.32
CA GLY A 407 25.40 -12.31 -17.71
C GLY A 407 24.46 -11.61 -16.72
N LEU A 408 23.85 -12.34 -15.77
CA LEU A 408 22.82 -11.79 -14.86
C LEU A 408 23.28 -10.53 -14.09
N HIS A 409 24.53 -10.49 -13.61
CA HIS A 409 25.08 -9.32 -12.91
C HIS A 409 25.03 -8.02 -13.75
N LYS A 410 25.01 -8.13 -15.09
CA LYS A 410 24.94 -6.98 -16.00
C LYS A 410 23.55 -6.36 -16.07
N VAL A 411 22.50 -7.13 -15.76
CA VAL A 411 21.11 -6.66 -15.86
C VAL A 411 20.55 -6.11 -14.56
N VAL A 412 21.32 -6.16 -13.46
CA VAL A 412 20.97 -5.56 -12.15
C VAL A 412 20.58 -4.09 -12.31
N ASN A 413 21.49 -3.23 -12.77
CA ASN A 413 21.21 -1.80 -12.92
C ASN A 413 20.10 -1.50 -13.95
N PRO A 414 20.07 -2.12 -15.15
CA PRO A 414 18.93 -2.00 -16.07
C PRO A 414 17.58 -2.38 -15.45
N LEU A 415 17.51 -3.46 -14.66
CA LEU A 415 16.26 -3.91 -14.04
C LEU A 415 15.84 -2.98 -12.89
N VAL A 416 16.77 -2.58 -12.02
CA VAL A 416 16.52 -1.57 -10.97
C VAL A 416 15.99 -0.28 -11.58
N ASN A 417 16.64 0.24 -12.62
CA ASN A 417 16.21 1.47 -13.29
C ASN A 417 14.80 1.35 -13.90
N ARG A 418 14.39 0.16 -14.35
CA ARG A 418 13.04 -0.07 -14.89
C ARG A 418 11.99 -0.21 -13.79
N MET A 419 12.27 -0.98 -12.74
CA MET A 419 11.34 -1.19 -11.61
C MET A 419 11.16 0.08 -10.76
N CYS A 420 12.18 0.94 -10.68
CA CYS A 420 12.10 2.22 -9.96
C CYS A 420 11.51 3.37 -10.79
N ASP A 421 11.26 3.15 -12.09
CA ASP A 421 10.52 4.06 -12.97
C ASP A 421 9.02 3.89 -12.72
N ILE A 422 8.57 4.34 -11.54
CA ILE A 422 7.19 4.18 -11.04
C ILE A 422 6.15 4.64 -12.07
N ASP A 423 6.48 5.65 -12.89
CA ASP A 423 5.59 6.15 -13.92
C ASP A 423 5.36 5.19 -15.11
N LYS A 424 6.30 4.28 -15.36
CA LYS A 424 6.18 3.20 -16.35
C LYS A 424 5.61 1.90 -15.79
N LEU A 425 5.37 1.80 -14.47
CA LEU A 425 4.68 0.67 -13.83
C LEU A 425 3.16 0.67 -14.09
N VAL A 426 2.79 0.60 -15.37
CA VAL A 426 1.41 0.81 -15.85
C VAL A 426 0.40 -0.20 -15.30
N CYS A 427 0.79 -1.45 -14.98
CA CYS A 427 -0.15 -2.41 -14.38
C CYS A 427 -0.55 -2.06 -12.93
N SER A 428 0.10 -1.10 -12.27
CA SER A 428 -0.40 -0.60 -10.97
C SER A 428 -1.19 0.72 -11.10
N LYS A 429 -1.33 1.28 -12.30
CA LYS A 429 -2.10 2.51 -12.55
C LYS A 429 -3.53 2.15 -12.95
N THR A 430 -4.49 2.42 -12.07
CA THR A 430 -5.88 1.94 -12.22
C THR A 430 -6.56 2.39 -13.53
N CYS A 431 -6.23 3.56 -14.07
CA CYS A 431 -6.74 4.04 -15.37
C CYS A 431 -6.20 3.28 -16.60
N LEU A 432 -5.15 2.47 -16.44
CA LEU A 432 -4.56 1.61 -17.47
C LEU A 432 -4.85 0.11 -17.21
N ASN A 433 -5.68 -0.17 -16.21
CA ASN A 433 -6.09 -1.51 -15.80
C ASN A 433 -7.56 -1.78 -16.16
N ALA A 434 -7.97 -3.02 -15.93
CA ALA A 434 -9.34 -3.46 -16.10
C ALA A 434 -10.28 -2.78 -15.07
N ALA A 435 -11.06 -1.80 -15.52
CA ALA A 435 -11.98 -1.03 -14.67
C ALA A 435 -13.43 -1.07 -15.20
N ASP A 436 -14.40 -1.01 -14.27
CA ASP A 436 -15.82 -0.84 -14.57
C ASP A 436 -16.25 0.52 -13.97
N ILE A 437 -16.40 1.54 -14.81
CA ILE A 437 -16.72 2.92 -14.41
C ILE A 437 -18.20 3.21 -14.64
N GLY A 438 -18.97 3.32 -13.56
CA GLY A 438 -20.40 3.62 -13.57
C GLY A 438 -20.67 5.09 -13.27
N PHE A 439 -21.30 5.80 -14.20
CA PHE A 439 -21.79 7.16 -13.97
C PHE A 439 -23.21 7.14 -13.38
N VAL A 440 -23.44 7.91 -12.32
CA VAL A 440 -24.77 8.21 -11.77
C VAL A 440 -25.06 9.69 -12.03
N ILE A 441 -26.04 9.92 -12.91
CA ILE A 441 -26.26 11.20 -13.59
C ILE A 441 -27.56 11.83 -13.10
N ASP A 442 -27.45 12.99 -12.48
CA ASP A 442 -28.59 13.82 -12.10
C ASP A 442 -29.31 14.37 -13.34
N GLY A 443 -30.58 13.98 -13.51
CA GLY A 443 -31.47 14.45 -14.57
C GLY A 443 -32.59 15.35 -14.06
N SER A 444 -32.45 15.90 -12.85
CA SER A 444 -33.48 16.66 -12.14
C SER A 444 -33.83 18.01 -12.77
N SER A 445 -34.89 18.63 -12.27
CA SER A 445 -35.40 19.91 -12.77
C SER A 445 -34.53 21.13 -12.45
N SER A 446 -33.58 21.04 -11.50
CA SER A 446 -32.60 22.10 -11.23
C SER A 446 -31.54 22.18 -12.32
N VAL A 447 -31.07 21.01 -12.80
CA VAL A 447 -30.10 20.92 -13.89
C VAL A 447 -30.64 21.59 -15.16
N GLY A 448 -31.81 21.15 -15.64
CA GLY A 448 -32.41 21.66 -16.87
C GLY A 448 -31.73 21.18 -18.17
N THR A 449 -32.44 21.31 -19.28
CA THR A 449 -32.08 20.69 -20.57
C THR A 449 -30.75 21.14 -21.16
N GLY A 450 -30.36 22.41 -20.97
CA GLY A 450 -29.10 22.96 -21.45
C GLY A 450 -27.90 22.39 -20.71
N ASN A 451 -27.86 22.61 -19.39
CA ASN A 451 -26.77 22.15 -18.52
C ASN A 451 -26.63 20.62 -18.52
N PHE A 452 -27.72 19.87 -18.69
CA PHE A 452 -27.67 18.42 -18.84
C PHE A 452 -26.83 17.98 -20.06
N ARG A 453 -26.79 18.79 -21.14
CA ARG A 453 -25.87 18.55 -22.26
C ARG A 453 -24.42 18.83 -21.89
N THR A 454 -24.14 19.84 -21.07
CA THR A 454 -22.80 20.08 -20.51
C THR A 454 -22.35 18.92 -19.59
N VAL A 455 -23.26 18.35 -18.78
CA VAL A 455 -23.00 17.15 -17.96
C VAL A 455 -22.67 15.93 -18.84
N LEU A 456 -23.44 15.67 -19.91
CA LEU A 456 -23.15 14.57 -20.84
C LEU A 456 -21.82 14.78 -21.60
N GLN A 457 -21.48 16.01 -21.97
CA GLN A 457 -20.17 16.34 -22.55
C GLN A 457 -19.02 16.12 -21.56
N PHE A 458 -19.20 16.47 -20.28
CA PHE A 458 -18.22 16.20 -19.22
C PHE A 458 -17.98 14.69 -19.02
N ILE A 459 -19.06 13.89 -18.99
CA ILE A 459 -19.00 12.42 -18.90
C ILE A 459 -18.29 11.82 -20.13
N ALA A 460 -18.60 12.33 -21.33
CA ALA A 460 -17.93 11.94 -22.57
C ALA A 460 -16.42 12.29 -22.54
N ASN A 461 -16.08 13.49 -22.09
CA ASN A 461 -14.68 13.92 -21.96
C ASN A 461 -13.89 13.06 -20.96
N ILE A 462 -14.47 12.69 -19.80
CA ILE A 462 -13.86 11.71 -18.89
C ILE A 462 -13.69 10.36 -19.59
N THR A 463 -14.72 9.87 -20.27
CA THR A 463 -14.70 8.58 -20.96
C THR A 463 -13.62 8.50 -22.04
N ASN A 464 -13.33 9.61 -22.72
CA ASN A 464 -12.35 9.68 -23.79
C ASN A 464 -10.90 9.38 -23.34
N GLU A 465 -10.55 9.72 -22.09
CA GLU A 465 -9.21 9.52 -21.51
C GLU A 465 -8.87 8.04 -21.23
N PHE A 466 -9.89 7.16 -21.13
CA PHE A 466 -9.70 5.72 -20.86
C PHE A 466 -9.72 4.90 -22.15
N GLU A 467 -8.98 3.80 -22.21
CA GLU A 467 -9.15 2.83 -23.31
C GLU A 467 -10.29 1.85 -23.03
N ILE A 468 -11.24 1.80 -23.96
CA ILE A 468 -12.53 1.14 -23.79
C ILE A 468 -12.53 -0.21 -24.51
N SER A 469 -12.63 -1.29 -23.75
CA SER A 469 -12.77 -2.65 -24.26
C SER A 469 -13.30 -3.61 -23.19
N ASP A 470 -13.66 -4.82 -23.57
CA ASP A 470 -14.09 -5.85 -22.62
C ASP A 470 -13.02 -6.24 -21.58
N THR A 471 -11.73 -6.14 -21.96
CA THR A 471 -10.56 -6.41 -21.10
C THR A 471 -10.12 -5.18 -20.32
N ASP A 472 -10.24 -3.98 -20.90
CA ASP A 472 -9.72 -2.72 -20.34
C ASP A 472 -10.81 -1.97 -19.56
N THR A 473 -11.12 -0.71 -19.87
CA THR A 473 -12.21 0.02 -19.19
C THR A 473 -13.56 -0.29 -19.83
N ARG A 474 -14.59 -0.53 -19.02
CA ARG A 474 -16.00 -0.61 -19.45
C ARG A 474 -16.82 0.46 -18.75
N ILE A 475 -17.77 1.06 -19.47
CA ILE A 475 -18.58 2.17 -18.97
C ILE A 475 -20.04 1.74 -18.80
N GLY A 476 -20.67 2.19 -17.73
CA GLY A 476 -22.11 2.09 -17.50
C GLY A 476 -22.70 3.43 -17.09
N ALA A 477 -24.00 3.62 -17.32
CA ALA A 477 -24.69 4.86 -16.99
C ALA A 477 -26.08 4.59 -16.37
N VAL A 478 -26.33 5.22 -15.22
CA VAL A 478 -27.62 5.32 -14.54
C VAL A 478 -28.01 6.79 -14.53
N GLN A 479 -29.23 7.12 -14.95
CA GLN A 479 -29.82 8.44 -14.72
C GLN A 479 -30.81 8.37 -13.56
N TYR A 480 -30.89 9.43 -12.76
CA TYR A 480 -31.87 9.52 -11.68
C TYR A 480 -32.57 10.88 -11.63
N THR A 481 -33.78 10.86 -11.08
CA THR A 481 -34.52 12.03 -10.62
C THR A 481 -35.12 11.72 -9.24
N TYR A 482 -36.45 11.67 -9.10
CA TYR A 482 -37.10 10.92 -8.01
C TYR A 482 -36.92 9.41 -8.19
N GLU A 483 -36.98 8.94 -9.44
CA GLU A 483 -36.85 7.54 -9.87
C GLU A 483 -35.47 7.30 -10.52
N GLN A 484 -35.09 6.04 -10.72
CA GLN A 484 -33.77 5.64 -11.20
C GLN A 484 -33.89 4.73 -12.43
N ARG A 485 -33.06 4.93 -13.44
CA ARG A 485 -33.05 4.10 -14.66
C ARG A 485 -31.64 3.79 -15.17
N LEU A 486 -31.42 2.55 -15.58
CA LEU A 486 -30.20 2.10 -16.26
C LEU A 486 -30.27 2.47 -17.75
N GLU A 487 -29.45 3.43 -18.20
CA GLU A 487 -29.32 3.79 -19.62
C GLU A 487 -28.56 2.68 -20.38
N PHE A 488 -27.46 2.20 -19.77
CA PHE A 488 -26.70 1.03 -20.23
C PHE A 488 -25.80 0.42 -19.15
N GLY A 489 -25.63 -0.90 -19.22
CA GLY A 489 -24.67 -1.66 -18.41
C GLY A 489 -23.30 -1.79 -19.08
N PHE A 490 -22.31 -2.26 -18.31
CA PHE A 490 -20.91 -2.50 -18.72
C PHE A 490 -20.72 -3.53 -19.85
N ASP A 491 -21.79 -4.19 -20.26
CA ASP A 491 -21.88 -5.28 -21.24
C ASP A 491 -22.54 -4.87 -22.57
N LYS A 492 -23.12 -3.65 -22.64
CA LYS A 492 -23.91 -3.21 -23.80
C LYS A 492 -23.06 -2.62 -24.95
N TYR A 493 -21.90 -2.04 -24.64
CA TYR A 493 -21.03 -1.35 -25.59
C TYR A 493 -19.56 -1.65 -25.27
N SER A 494 -18.81 -2.13 -26.26
CA SER A 494 -17.41 -2.56 -26.11
C SER A 494 -16.40 -1.70 -26.89
N THR A 495 -16.83 -0.63 -27.55
CA THR A 495 -15.95 0.33 -28.26
C THR A 495 -16.07 1.74 -27.68
N LYS A 496 -14.98 2.51 -27.71
CA LYS A 496 -14.95 3.92 -27.29
C LYS A 496 -16.01 4.75 -28.04
N GLN A 497 -16.14 4.57 -29.36
CA GLN A 497 -17.09 5.34 -30.17
C GLN A 497 -18.55 5.03 -29.83
N ASP A 498 -18.90 3.77 -29.59
CA ASP A 498 -20.29 3.38 -29.28
C ASP A 498 -20.71 3.86 -27.88
N VAL A 499 -19.82 3.80 -26.90
CA VAL A 499 -20.05 4.38 -25.57
C VAL A 499 -20.24 5.90 -25.67
N MET A 500 -19.37 6.62 -26.40
CA MET A 500 -19.49 8.07 -26.59
C MET A 500 -20.81 8.45 -27.30
N ASN A 501 -21.18 7.69 -28.33
CA ASN A 501 -22.47 7.82 -29.02
C ASN A 501 -23.66 7.56 -28.08
N ALA A 502 -23.55 6.60 -27.16
CA ALA A 502 -24.60 6.27 -26.20
C ALA A 502 -24.76 7.35 -25.13
N ILE A 503 -23.67 7.84 -24.53
CA ILE A 503 -23.67 8.94 -23.55
C ILE A 503 -24.40 10.16 -24.14
N MET A 504 -24.01 10.59 -25.35
CA MET A 504 -24.62 11.76 -25.98
C MET A 504 -26.09 11.57 -26.41
N ARG A 505 -26.59 10.33 -26.46
CA ARG A 505 -28.00 10.01 -26.74
C ARG A 505 -28.88 9.94 -25.50
N ILE A 506 -28.31 9.98 -24.29
CA ILE A 506 -29.08 10.02 -23.04
C ILE A 506 -30.06 11.21 -23.06
N GLY A 507 -31.34 10.92 -22.82
CA GLY A 507 -32.40 11.93 -22.80
C GLY A 507 -32.61 12.51 -21.41
N TYR A 508 -32.69 13.84 -21.31
CA TYR A 508 -33.07 14.55 -20.08
C TYR A 508 -34.47 14.13 -19.61
N TRP A 509 -34.68 13.99 -18.30
CA TRP A 509 -35.90 13.44 -17.72
C TRP A 509 -36.75 14.49 -16.96
N SER A 510 -36.10 15.39 -16.20
CA SER A 510 -36.73 16.30 -15.22
C SER A 510 -37.37 15.58 -14.04
N GLY A 511 -37.31 16.18 -12.85
CA GLY A 511 -37.87 15.64 -11.61
C GLY A 511 -37.17 16.21 -10.38
N GLY A 512 -37.15 15.45 -9.29
CA GLY A 512 -36.38 15.75 -8.09
C GLY A 512 -35.00 15.11 -8.08
N THR A 513 -34.37 15.08 -6.90
CA THR A 513 -32.98 14.63 -6.71
C THR A 513 -32.90 13.62 -5.57
N SER A 514 -33.07 12.33 -5.88
CA SER A 514 -32.97 11.20 -4.93
C SER A 514 -31.65 10.46 -5.08
N THR A 515 -30.55 11.09 -4.65
CA THR A 515 -29.18 10.63 -4.87
C THR A 515 -28.84 9.36 -4.08
N GLY A 516 -29.39 9.16 -2.88
CA GLY A 516 -29.19 7.96 -2.07
C GLY A 516 -29.81 6.71 -2.70
N ALA A 517 -31.03 6.83 -3.22
CA ALA A 517 -31.69 5.82 -4.03
C ALA A 517 -30.91 5.55 -5.33
N ALA A 518 -30.35 6.58 -5.98
CA ALA A 518 -29.52 6.42 -7.18
C ALA A 518 -28.22 5.64 -6.92
N ILE A 519 -27.53 5.92 -5.81
CA ILE A 519 -26.34 5.17 -5.37
C ILE A 519 -26.69 3.70 -5.08
N THR A 520 -27.84 3.45 -4.43
CA THR A 520 -28.35 2.11 -4.14
C THR A 520 -28.66 1.34 -5.44
N TYR A 521 -29.43 1.95 -6.34
CA TYR A 521 -29.78 1.38 -7.65
C TYR A 521 -28.54 1.07 -8.49
N ALA A 522 -27.52 1.95 -8.49
CA ALA A 522 -26.26 1.68 -9.18
C ALA A 522 -25.52 0.46 -8.57
N SER A 523 -25.52 0.30 -7.25
CA SER A 523 -24.96 -0.90 -6.60
C SER A 523 -25.67 -2.19 -7.06
N GLU A 524 -27.00 -2.16 -7.11
CA GLU A 524 -27.83 -3.35 -7.36
C GLU A 524 -27.99 -3.72 -8.85
N GLN A 525 -28.10 -2.73 -9.73
CA GLN A 525 -28.46 -2.93 -11.14
C GLN A 525 -27.28 -2.82 -12.12
N LEU A 526 -26.18 -2.17 -11.69
CA LEU A 526 -24.98 -1.96 -12.49
C LEU A 526 -23.74 -2.67 -11.89
N PHE A 527 -23.32 -2.35 -10.66
CA PHE A 527 -22.10 -2.92 -10.06
C PHE A 527 -22.21 -4.40 -9.63
N SER A 528 -23.42 -4.94 -9.58
CA SER A 528 -23.70 -6.38 -9.49
C SER A 528 -23.26 -7.17 -10.74
N LYS A 529 -23.23 -6.51 -11.90
CA LYS A 529 -22.83 -7.08 -13.21
C LYS A 529 -21.35 -6.81 -13.57
N SER A 530 -20.60 -6.27 -12.62
CA SER A 530 -19.17 -6.02 -12.77
C SER A 530 -18.38 -7.33 -12.65
N LYS A 531 -17.39 -7.55 -13.54
CA LYS A 531 -16.56 -8.78 -13.51
C LYS A 531 -15.71 -8.77 -12.22
N PRO A 532 -15.46 -9.90 -11.53
CA PRO A 532 -14.80 -9.90 -10.21
C PRO A 532 -13.47 -9.13 -10.15
N ASN A 533 -12.64 -9.25 -11.19
CA ASN A 533 -11.31 -8.63 -11.27
C ASN A 533 -11.34 -7.16 -11.69
N LYS A 534 -12.50 -6.58 -12.04
CA LYS A 534 -12.60 -5.19 -12.49
C LYS A 534 -12.62 -4.25 -11.27
N ARG A 535 -11.77 -3.22 -11.29
CA ARG A 535 -11.86 -2.15 -10.29
C ARG A 535 -13.15 -1.36 -10.51
N LYS A 536 -14.00 -1.32 -9.48
CA LYS A 536 -15.34 -0.71 -9.54
C LYS A 536 -15.25 0.76 -9.14
N ILE A 537 -15.59 1.66 -10.06
CA ILE A 537 -15.54 3.12 -9.83
C ILE A 537 -16.92 3.70 -10.10
N LEU A 538 -17.53 4.31 -9.09
CA LEU A 538 -18.76 5.09 -9.19
C LEU A 538 -18.40 6.57 -9.32
N ILE A 539 -18.99 7.26 -10.28
CA ILE A 539 -18.89 8.73 -10.41
C ILE A 539 -20.31 9.30 -10.31
N VAL A 540 -20.65 9.89 -9.16
CA VAL A 540 -21.92 10.58 -8.92
C VAL A 540 -21.77 12.04 -9.34
N ILE A 541 -22.71 12.55 -10.14
CA ILE A 541 -22.76 13.94 -10.59
C ILE A 541 -24.13 14.52 -10.20
N THR A 542 -24.16 15.66 -9.49
CA THR A 542 -25.40 16.32 -9.02
C THR A 542 -25.24 17.84 -8.92
N ASP A 543 -26.34 18.59 -9.03
CA ASP A 543 -26.35 20.06 -8.92
C ASP A 543 -27.02 20.62 -7.64
N GLY A 544 -27.47 19.74 -6.73
CA GLY A 544 -28.27 20.12 -5.58
C GLY A 544 -28.04 19.28 -4.32
N ARG A 545 -28.90 19.52 -3.32
CA ARG A 545 -28.99 18.70 -2.10
C ARG A 545 -29.98 17.55 -2.34
N SER A 546 -29.67 16.35 -1.86
CA SER A 546 -30.56 15.20 -2.01
C SER A 546 -31.84 15.32 -1.16
N TYR A 547 -32.92 14.71 -1.62
CA TYR A 547 -34.16 14.53 -0.83
C TYR A 547 -34.11 13.33 0.12
N ASP A 548 -33.10 12.46 0.00
CA ASP A 548 -32.91 11.25 0.79
C ASP A 548 -31.51 11.17 1.43
N ASP A 549 -31.28 10.20 2.33
CA ASP A 549 -29.98 10.02 2.97
C ASP A 549 -28.97 9.36 2.02
N VAL A 550 -27.92 10.10 1.67
CA VAL A 550 -26.83 9.59 0.82
C VAL A 550 -25.80 8.76 1.57
N ARG A 551 -25.73 8.88 2.90
CA ARG A 551 -24.65 8.33 3.75
C ARG A 551 -24.73 6.82 3.88
N ALA A 552 -25.92 6.27 4.16
CA ALA A 552 -26.10 4.83 4.27
C ALA A 552 -25.89 4.09 2.93
N PRO A 553 -26.40 4.58 1.78
CA PRO A 553 -26.06 4.07 0.45
C PRO A 553 -24.58 4.15 0.12
N ALA A 554 -23.93 5.30 0.31
CA ALA A 554 -22.50 5.46 0.03
C ALA A 554 -21.65 4.48 0.85
N ALA A 555 -21.90 4.40 2.16
CA ALA A 555 -21.20 3.45 3.03
C ALA A 555 -21.47 1.97 2.66
N ALA A 556 -22.61 1.63 2.06
CA ALA A 556 -22.85 0.29 1.51
C ALA A 556 -22.00 0.04 0.25
N VAL A 557 -21.96 1.01 -0.67
CA VAL A 557 -21.17 0.97 -1.91
C VAL A 557 -19.67 0.87 -1.64
N HIS A 558 -19.13 1.66 -0.69
CA HIS A 558 -17.73 1.56 -0.26
C HIS A 558 -17.38 0.18 0.32
N ARG A 559 -18.26 -0.40 1.15
CA ARG A 559 -18.09 -1.75 1.72
C ARG A 559 -18.12 -2.85 0.66
N ASN A 560 -18.83 -2.64 -0.44
CA ASN A 560 -18.84 -3.53 -1.60
C ASN A 560 -17.59 -3.37 -2.51
N GLY A 561 -16.58 -2.60 -2.06
CA GLY A 561 -15.32 -2.42 -2.77
C GLY A 561 -15.39 -1.47 -3.97
N VAL A 562 -16.47 -0.69 -4.09
CA VAL A 562 -16.62 0.36 -5.12
C VAL A 562 -16.06 1.67 -4.58
N ILE A 563 -15.15 2.29 -5.33
CA ILE A 563 -14.65 3.63 -5.01
C ILE A 563 -15.61 4.65 -5.61
N ALA A 564 -16.10 5.56 -4.78
CA ALA A 564 -17.05 6.59 -5.18
C ALA A 564 -16.36 7.96 -5.29
N TYR A 565 -16.53 8.59 -6.44
CA TYR A 565 -16.18 9.97 -6.73
C TYR A 565 -17.48 10.79 -6.76
N ALA A 566 -17.46 12.00 -6.20
CA ALA A 566 -18.62 12.89 -6.10
C ALA A 566 -18.31 14.23 -6.76
N VAL A 567 -19.10 14.61 -7.78
CA VAL A 567 -18.96 15.86 -8.52
C VAL A 567 -20.21 16.71 -8.32
N GLY A 568 -20.10 17.70 -7.45
CA GLY A 568 -21.12 18.70 -7.20
C GLY A 568 -20.99 19.92 -8.11
N ILE A 569 -22.13 20.47 -8.50
CA ILE A 569 -22.26 21.66 -9.34
C ILE A 569 -23.16 22.66 -8.64
N ALA A 570 -22.89 23.96 -8.78
CA ALA A 570 -23.73 25.09 -8.36
C ALA A 570 -24.24 25.04 -6.90
N TRP A 571 -25.36 24.37 -6.63
CA TRP A 571 -26.01 24.31 -5.32
C TRP A 571 -25.81 22.98 -4.58
N ALA A 572 -24.94 22.10 -5.12
CA ALA A 572 -24.63 20.81 -4.53
C ALA A 572 -24.13 20.90 -3.08
N ALA A 573 -24.65 20.04 -2.21
CA ALA A 573 -24.33 20.04 -0.79
C ALA A 573 -22.95 19.43 -0.52
N GLN A 574 -21.94 20.26 -0.22
CA GLN A 574 -20.56 19.81 0.04
C GLN A 574 -20.47 18.71 1.12
N ASP A 575 -21.30 18.77 2.16
CA ASP A 575 -21.40 17.75 3.22
C ASP A 575 -21.95 16.40 2.72
N GLU A 576 -22.73 16.40 1.64
CA GLU A 576 -23.22 15.20 0.96
C GLU A 576 -22.18 14.68 -0.05
N LEU A 577 -21.46 15.55 -0.76
CA LEU A 577 -20.35 15.16 -1.64
C LEU A 577 -19.22 14.48 -0.85
N GLU A 578 -18.83 15.05 0.30
CA GLU A 578 -17.86 14.46 1.24
C GLU A 578 -18.37 13.14 1.86
N SER A 579 -19.69 12.96 1.98
CA SER A 579 -20.31 11.71 2.44
C SER A 579 -20.42 10.62 1.38
N ILE A 580 -20.52 11.01 0.10
CA ILE A 580 -20.60 10.09 -1.05
C ILE A 580 -19.20 9.62 -1.44
N ALA A 581 -18.22 10.53 -1.42
CA ALA A 581 -16.84 10.25 -1.74
C ALA A 581 -16.23 9.15 -0.86
N THR A 582 -15.40 8.28 -1.44
CA THR A 582 -14.57 7.35 -0.67
C THR A 582 -13.40 8.11 -0.02
N ASP A 583 -12.98 7.71 1.18
CA ASP A 583 -11.81 8.32 1.83
C ASP A 583 -10.51 8.13 1.02
N PRO A 584 -9.64 9.16 0.90
CA PRO A 584 -9.78 10.50 1.47
C PRO A 584 -10.71 11.43 0.64
N ASP A 585 -11.74 11.92 1.32
CA ASP A 585 -12.75 12.90 0.84
C ASP A 585 -12.22 13.95 -0.16
N LYS A 586 -11.13 14.63 0.16
CA LYS A 586 -10.49 15.73 -0.60
C LYS A 586 -9.99 15.34 -2.00
N ASP A 587 -9.77 14.05 -2.25
CA ASP A 587 -9.25 13.54 -3.51
C ASP A 587 -10.35 12.94 -4.40
N HIS A 588 -11.49 12.55 -3.81
CA HIS A 588 -12.63 11.96 -4.53
C HIS A 588 -13.88 12.86 -4.59
N SER A 589 -13.95 13.94 -3.80
CA SER A 589 -14.97 14.99 -3.91
C SER A 589 -14.48 16.19 -4.73
N PHE A 590 -15.40 16.77 -5.52
CA PHE A 590 -15.17 17.86 -6.46
C PHE A 590 -16.39 18.79 -6.45
N PHE A 591 -16.17 20.10 -6.49
CA PHE A 591 -17.23 21.11 -6.52
C PHE A 591 -16.90 22.21 -7.53
N VAL A 592 -17.84 22.54 -8.41
CA VAL A 592 -17.78 23.71 -9.32
C VAL A 592 -18.95 24.66 -9.07
N GLU A 593 -18.72 25.96 -9.18
CA GLU A 593 -19.76 26.99 -9.03
C GLU A 593 -20.73 27.02 -10.23
N ASP A 594 -20.30 26.51 -11.39
CA ASP A 594 -21.05 26.54 -12.66
C ASP A 594 -20.78 25.28 -13.51
N PHE A 595 -21.70 24.96 -14.43
CA PHE A 595 -21.61 23.79 -15.30
C PHE A 595 -20.46 23.88 -16.33
N ASP A 596 -20.19 25.07 -16.87
CA ASP A 596 -19.16 25.26 -17.90
C ASP A 596 -17.74 25.05 -17.32
N SER A 597 -17.55 25.22 -16.01
CA SER A 597 -16.33 24.91 -15.28
C SER A 597 -16.01 23.41 -15.18
N LEU A 598 -16.94 22.50 -15.48
CA LEU A 598 -16.75 21.04 -15.30
C LEU A 598 -15.50 20.48 -15.97
N TYR A 599 -15.12 20.98 -17.16
CA TYR A 599 -13.94 20.48 -17.89
C TYR A 599 -12.64 20.55 -17.06
N LYS A 600 -12.55 21.50 -16.13
CA LYS A 600 -11.38 21.72 -15.26
C LYS A 600 -11.04 20.50 -14.41
N PHE A 601 -12.01 19.62 -14.14
CA PHE A 601 -11.81 18.41 -13.35
C PHE A 601 -11.68 17.12 -14.15
N VAL A 602 -11.85 17.11 -15.47
CA VAL A 602 -11.65 15.89 -16.30
C VAL A 602 -10.25 15.32 -16.06
N GLY A 603 -9.21 16.16 -16.24
CA GLY A 603 -7.83 15.77 -16.00
C GLY A 603 -7.52 15.42 -14.53
N LYS A 604 -8.15 16.10 -13.54
CA LYS A 604 -7.91 15.78 -12.12
C LYS A 604 -8.57 14.45 -11.72
N ILE A 605 -9.80 14.18 -12.17
CA ILE A 605 -10.51 12.92 -11.93
C ILE A 605 -9.75 11.77 -12.60
N PHE A 606 -9.33 11.94 -13.86
CA PHE A 606 -8.49 10.95 -14.56
C PHE A 606 -7.16 10.70 -13.84
N GLN A 607 -6.42 11.74 -13.43
CA GLN A 607 -5.15 11.57 -12.71
C GLN A 607 -5.31 10.94 -11.33
N ASN A 608 -6.39 11.26 -10.61
CA ASN A 608 -6.68 10.63 -9.32
C ASN A 608 -6.99 9.14 -9.53
N ILE A 609 -7.86 8.79 -10.48
CA ILE A 609 -8.11 7.39 -10.88
C ILE A 609 -6.82 6.71 -11.37
N CYS A 610 -5.92 7.40 -12.08
CA CYS A 610 -4.64 6.83 -12.52
C CYS A 610 -3.66 6.54 -11.37
N THR A 611 -3.67 7.35 -10.31
CA THR A 611 -2.68 7.29 -9.21
C THR A 611 -3.18 6.50 -7.99
N GLU A 612 -4.46 6.14 -7.97
CA GLU A 612 -5.07 5.27 -6.95
C GLU A 612 -4.59 3.80 -7.13
N TYR A 613 -3.46 3.45 -6.52
CA TYR A 613 -2.89 2.10 -6.56
C TYR A 613 -3.87 1.02 -6.03
N ASN A 614 -3.73 -0.22 -6.50
CA ASN A 614 -4.47 -1.36 -5.92
C ASN A 614 -3.89 -1.69 -4.54
N SER A 615 -4.60 -1.35 -3.47
CA SER A 615 -4.16 -1.63 -2.10
C SER A 615 -4.01 -3.13 -1.80
N GLN A 616 -4.78 -3.96 -2.49
CA GLN A 616 -4.62 -5.41 -2.57
C GLN A 616 -5.02 -5.88 -3.98
N PRO A 617 -4.42 -6.95 -4.53
CA PRO A 617 -5.00 -7.72 -5.61
C PRO A 617 -6.19 -8.51 -5.08
N ARG A 618 -7.39 -7.92 -5.16
CA ARG A 618 -8.63 -8.56 -4.71
C ARG A 618 -9.12 -9.55 -5.77
N ASN A 619 -9.08 -10.84 -5.41
CA ASN A 619 -9.83 -11.94 -6.01
C ASN A 619 -10.76 -12.51 -4.93
#